data_AF-A0A524H1C4-F1
#
_entry.id   AF-A0A524H1C4-F1
#
_cell.length_a   1.000
_cell.length_b   1.000
_cell.length_c   1.000
_cell.angle_alpha   90.00
_cell.angle_beta   90.00
_cell.angle_gamma   90.00
#
_symmetry.space_group_name_H-M   'P 1'
#
loop_
_entity.id
_entity.type
_entity.pdbx_description
1 polymer ?
#
loop_
_entity_poly.entity_id
_entity_poly.type
_entity_poly.pdbx_seq_one_letter_code
_entity_poly.pdbx_strand_id
1 'polypeptide(L)'
;LAQHITNLIGFGALIAVGKERDVAPVGGPPYVPVPFTSTATMLDAFDTNVAASRTAIAGLTESALVEPWALNAGAHTIFSMPRAAVLRTYLLNHIIHHRGQLSVYLRLLDVPLPSIYGPTADEAR
;
A
#
# COMPACT_ATOMS: atom_id res chain seq x y z
N LEU A 1 -9.74 7.11 4.31
CA LEU A 1 -9.45 6.28 3.11
C LEU A 1 -8.20 6.74 2.36
N ALA A 2 -8.10 7.97 1.86
CA ALA A 2 -6.91 8.44 1.12
C ALA A 2 -5.59 8.29 1.91
N GLN A 3 -5.60 8.60 3.21
CA GLN A 3 -4.44 8.39 4.09
C GLN A 3 -4.03 6.91 4.17
N HIS A 4 -5.00 5.98 4.18
CA HIS A 4 -4.74 4.55 4.20
C HIS A 4 -4.04 4.09 2.92
N ILE A 5 -4.50 4.56 1.74
CA ILE A 5 -3.83 4.29 0.46
C ILE A 5 -2.39 4.80 0.46
N THR A 6 -2.17 6.02 0.99
CA THR A 6 -0.84 6.64 1.10
C THR A 6 0.11 5.79 1.97
N ASN A 7 -0.38 5.29 3.11
CA ASN A 7 0.38 4.40 3.99
C ASN A 7 0.65 3.03 3.35
N LEU A 8 -0.34 2.46 2.64
CA LEU A 8 -0.19 1.18 1.94
C LEU A 8 0.90 1.23 0.87
N ILE A 9 1.07 2.33 0.16
CA ILE A 9 2.13 2.44 -0.85
C ILE A 9 3.51 2.32 -0.19
N GLY A 10 3.71 2.96 0.97
CA GLY A 10 4.98 2.87 1.72
C GLY A 10 5.34 1.44 2.15
N PHE A 11 4.35 0.54 2.26
CA PHE A 11 4.59 -0.88 2.54
C PHE A 11 5.38 -1.58 1.42
N GLY A 12 5.36 -1.07 0.19
CA GLY A 12 6.11 -1.68 -0.92
C GLY A 12 7.62 -1.73 -0.68
N ALA A 13 8.21 -0.60 -0.27
CA ALA A 13 9.61 -0.54 0.12
C ALA A 13 9.92 -1.44 1.32
N LEU A 14 9.01 -1.50 2.30
CA LEU A 14 9.17 -2.35 3.48
C LEU A 14 9.20 -3.84 3.11
N ILE A 15 8.28 -4.29 2.25
CA ILE A 15 8.21 -5.67 1.78
C ILE A 15 9.46 -6.03 0.94
N ALA A 16 9.94 -5.10 0.13
CA ALA A 16 11.09 -5.32 -0.74
C ALA A 16 12.41 -5.47 0.03
N VAL A 17 12.63 -4.65 1.06
CA VAL A 17 13.91 -4.62 1.80
C VAL A 17 13.92 -5.59 2.99
N GLY A 18 12.78 -5.75 3.66
CA GLY A 18 12.65 -6.57 4.85
C GLY A 18 12.34 -8.04 4.57
N LYS A 19 12.40 -8.85 5.64
CA LYS A 19 11.91 -10.24 5.65
C LYS A 19 10.63 -10.40 6.47
N GLU A 20 10.29 -9.41 7.28
CA GLU A 20 9.08 -9.43 8.08
C GLU A 20 8.65 -8.03 8.50
N ARG A 21 7.44 -7.95 9.05
CA ARG A 21 6.94 -6.81 9.81
C ARG A 21 6.24 -7.32 11.07
N ASP A 22 6.63 -6.82 12.23
CA ASP A 22 5.84 -6.97 13.45
C ASP A 22 5.03 -5.68 13.70
N VAL A 23 3.71 -5.82 13.84
CA VAL A 23 2.81 -4.70 14.15
C VAL A 23 2.49 -4.56 15.63
N ALA A 24 2.84 -5.55 16.45
CA ALA A 24 2.58 -5.54 17.89
C ALA A 24 3.73 -6.23 18.67
N PRO A 25 4.96 -5.71 18.56
CA PRO A 25 6.14 -6.36 19.14
C PRO A 25 6.04 -6.50 20.66
N VAL A 26 6.45 -7.66 21.17
CA VAL A 26 6.51 -7.91 22.62
C VAL A 26 7.56 -7.00 23.24
N GLY A 27 7.14 -6.15 24.20
CA GLY A 27 8.03 -5.20 24.87
C GLY A 27 8.30 -3.91 24.10
N GLY A 28 7.63 -3.69 22.96
CA GLY A 28 7.68 -2.45 22.20
C GLY A 28 6.30 -1.83 21.97
N PRO A 29 6.22 -0.57 21.53
CA PRO A 29 4.94 0.02 21.15
C PRO A 29 4.40 -0.66 19.88
N PRO A 30 3.07 -0.85 19.77
CA PRO A 30 2.47 -1.33 18.53
C PRO A 30 2.68 -0.31 17.42
N TYR A 31 2.61 -0.78 16.18
CA TYR A 31 2.64 0.11 15.02
C TYR A 31 1.38 0.98 15.01
N VAL A 32 1.57 2.29 15.03
CA VAL A 32 0.52 3.29 14.85
C VAL A 32 0.86 4.09 13.59
N PRO A 33 0.03 4.08 12.55
CA PRO A 33 0.20 4.96 11.40
C PRO A 33 0.15 6.42 11.83
N VAL A 34 1.13 7.23 11.41
CA VAL A 34 1.10 8.68 11.65
C VAL A 34 -0.01 9.28 10.79
N PRO A 35 -0.96 10.03 11.38
CA PRO A 35 -2.02 10.66 10.61
C PRO A 35 -1.48 11.85 9.81
N PHE A 36 -1.99 12.04 8.60
CA PHE A 36 -1.74 13.25 7.81
C PHE A 36 -2.71 14.35 8.22
N THR A 37 -2.20 15.55 8.52
CA THR A 37 -2.98 16.69 8.98
C THR A 37 -3.37 17.66 7.85
N SER A 38 -2.84 17.47 6.64
CA SER A 38 -3.22 18.23 5.45
C SER A 38 -3.13 17.41 4.16
N THR A 39 -3.87 17.81 3.13
CA THR A 39 -3.81 17.17 1.81
C THR A 39 -2.41 17.28 1.19
N ALA A 40 -1.75 18.44 1.32
CA ALA A 40 -0.41 18.66 0.77
C ALA A 40 0.61 17.68 1.35
N THR A 41 0.66 17.55 2.68
CA THR A 41 1.60 16.63 3.35
C THR A 41 1.32 15.16 3.02
N MET A 42 0.04 14.80 2.83
CA MET A 42 -0.33 13.46 2.37
C MET A 42 0.13 13.19 0.93
N LEU A 43 -0.01 14.16 0.02
CA LEU A 43 0.43 14.03 -1.37
C LEU A 43 1.96 13.96 -1.48
N ASP A 44 2.69 14.79 -0.74
CA ASP A 44 4.15 14.72 -0.70
C ASP A 44 4.64 13.35 -0.21
N ALA A 45 3.99 12.82 0.83
CA ALA A 45 4.28 11.48 1.34
C ALA A 45 3.89 10.38 0.35
N PHE A 46 2.77 10.54 -0.37
CA PHE A 46 2.36 9.62 -1.42
C PHE A 46 3.43 9.53 -2.51
N ASP A 47 3.88 10.67 -3.05
CA ASP A 47 4.87 10.70 -4.13
C ASP A 47 6.22 10.14 -3.66
N THR A 48 6.63 10.48 -2.44
CA THR A 48 7.84 9.91 -1.80
C THR A 48 7.73 8.39 -1.68
N ASN A 49 6.59 7.88 -1.19
CA ASN A 49 6.37 6.45 -1.01
C ASN A 49 6.30 5.70 -2.34
N VAL A 50 5.72 6.31 -3.38
CA VAL A 50 5.69 5.75 -4.75
C VAL A 50 7.10 5.61 -5.27
N ALA A 51 7.91 6.67 -5.22
CA ALA A 51 9.29 6.66 -5.71
C ALA A 51 10.14 5.61 -4.97
N ALA A 52 10.07 5.58 -3.64
CA ALA A 52 10.81 4.62 -2.82
C ALA A 52 10.39 3.17 -3.11
N SER A 53 9.09 2.90 -3.16
CA SER A 53 8.58 1.54 -3.37
C SER A 53 8.88 1.03 -4.77
N ARG A 54 8.73 1.87 -5.81
CA ARG A 54 9.10 1.49 -7.18
C ARG A 54 10.58 1.16 -7.29
N THR A 55 11.44 2.00 -6.72
CA THR A 55 12.90 1.78 -6.71
C THR A 55 13.25 0.49 -6.00
N ALA A 56 12.71 0.25 -4.80
CA ALA A 56 13.01 -0.95 -4.01
C ALA A 56 12.50 -2.23 -4.69
N ILE A 57 11.28 -2.22 -5.24
CA ILE A 57 10.73 -3.38 -5.94
C ILE A 57 11.51 -3.69 -7.22
N ALA A 58 11.91 -2.66 -7.98
CA ALA A 58 12.70 -2.83 -9.20
C ALA A 58 14.12 -3.38 -8.91
N GLY A 59 14.64 -3.17 -7.71
CA GLY A 59 15.94 -3.70 -7.28
C GLY A 59 15.90 -5.15 -6.78
N LEU A 60 14.73 -5.80 -6.71
CA LEU A 60 14.63 -7.19 -6.26
C LEU A 60 15.17 -8.16 -7.31
N THR A 61 15.92 -9.16 -6.86
CA THR A 61 16.28 -10.32 -7.69
C THR A 61 15.12 -11.32 -7.73
N GLU A 62 15.12 -12.22 -8.71
CA GLU A 62 14.14 -13.30 -8.79
C GLU A 62 14.19 -14.22 -7.57
N SER A 63 15.40 -14.53 -7.06
CA SER A 63 15.57 -15.33 -5.85
C SER A 63 14.94 -14.65 -4.62
N ALA A 64 15.05 -13.33 -4.52
CA ALA A 64 14.47 -12.55 -3.45
C ALA A 64 12.93 -12.57 -3.48
N LEU A 65 12.31 -12.72 -4.66
CA LEU A 65 10.85 -12.77 -4.81
C LEU A 65 10.23 -14.06 -4.24
N VAL A 66 10.98 -15.16 -4.21
CA VAL A 66 10.50 -16.45 -3.70
C VAL A 66 10.81 -16.67 -2.22
N GLU A 67 11.64 -15.81 -1.61
CA GLU A 67 11.91 -15.87 -0.18
C GLU A 67 10.63 -15.65 0.65
N PRO A 68 10.48 -16.34 1.79
CA PRO A 68 9.36 -16.09 2.69
C PRO A 68 9.45 -14.69 3.30
N TRP A 69 8.31 -14.03 3.40
CA TRP A 69 8.11 -12.78 4.12
C TRP A 69 6.95 -12.92 5.10
N ALA A 70 7.12 -12.46 6.34
CA ALA A 70 6.13 -12.66 7.41
C ALA A 70 5.51 -11.37 7.95
N LEU A 71 4.20 -11.40 8.23
CA LEU A 71 3.54 -10.41 9.08
C LEU A 71 3.29 -11.02 10.44
N ASN A 72 3.79 -10.38 11.49
CA ASN A 72 3.69 -10.82 12.87
C ASN A 72 2.93 -9.79 13.71
N ALA A 73 2.33 -10.26 14.80
CA ALA A 73 1.82 -9.46 15.91
C ALA A 73 2.39 -10.08 17.19
N GLY A 74 3.59 -9.66 17.56
CA GLY A 74 4.36 -10.23 18.66
C GLY A 74 4.64 -11.72 18.40
N ALA A 75 4.24 -12.58 19.34
CA ALA A 75 4.44 -14.03 19.23
C ALA A 75 3.53 -14.72 18.18
N HIS A 76 2.57 -14.00 17.59
CA HIS A 76 1.65 -14.57 16.62
C HIS A 76 2.02 -14.18 15.18
N THR A 77 2.45 -15.15 14.38
CA THR A 77 2.59 -14.97 12.93
C THR A 77 1.20 -14.97 12.28
N ILE A 78 0.80 -13.83 11.73
CA ILE A 78 -0.46 -13.66 11.00
C ILE A 78 -0.39 -14.43 9.68
N PHE A 79 0.73 -14.30 8.96
CA PHE A 79 1.05 -15.10 7.78
C PHE A 79 2.55 -15.12 7.51
N SER A 80 3.00 -16.14 6.76
CA SER A 80 4.30 -16.18 6.10
C SER A 80 4.13 -16.81 4.72
N MET A 81 4.58 -16.11 3.67
CA MET A 81 4.41 -16.55 2.27
C MET A 81 5.48 -15.92 1.39
N PRO A 82 5.69 -16.38 0.14
CA PRO A 82 6.68 -15.79 -0.76
C PRO A 82 6.49 -14.28 -0.93
N ARG A 83 7.59 -13.51 -0.95
CA ARG A 83 7.57 -12.04 -1.07
C ARG A 83 6.74 -11.55 -2.26
N ALA A 84 6.81 -12.25 -3.39
CA ALA A 84 5.97 -11.96 -4.56
C ALA A 84 4.47 -12.04 -4.26
N ALA A 85 4.04 -13.03 -3.47
CA ALA A 85 2.64 -13.17 -3.07
C ALA A 85 2.22 -12.03 -2.12
N VAL A 86 3.12 -11.58 -1.24
CA VAL A 86 2.88 -10.42 -0.36
C VAL A 86 2.72 -9.13 -1.18
N LEU A 87 3.65 -8.85 -2.11
CA LEU A 87 3.58 -7.71 -3.02
C LEU A 87 2.29 -7.73 -3.86
N ARG A 88 1.88 -8.90 -4.35
CA ARG A 88 0.66 -9.01 -5.17
C ARG A 88 -0.60 -8.78 -4.34
N THR A 89 -0.73 -9.48 -3.21
CA THR A 89 -1.99 -9.55 -2.46
C THR A 89 -2.15 -8.41 -1.46
N TYR A 90 -1.13 -8.15 -0.64
CA TYR A 90 -1.25 -7.21 0.47
C TYR A 90 -0.83 -5.78 0.13
N LEU A 91 -0.10 -5.59 -0.97
CA LEU A 91 0.21 -4.28 -1.53
C LEU A 91 -0.69 -3.95 -2.73
N LEU A 92 -0.48 -4.60 -3.89
CA LEU A 92 -1.11 -4.18 -5.14
C LEU A 92 -2.63 -4.36 -5.15
N ASN A 93 -3.13 -5.56 -4.84
CA ASN A 93 -4.57 -5.82 -4.81
C ASN A 93 -5.28 -4.95 -3.75
N HIS A 94 -4.61 -4.71 -2.63
CA HIS A 94 -5.13 -3.88 -1.54
C HIS A 94 -5.26 -2.40 -1.95
N ILE A 95 -4.25 -1.86 -2.65
CA ILE A 95 -4.31 -0.51 -3.22
C ILE A 95 -5.41 -0.42 -4.30
N ILE A 96 -5.50 -1.41 -5.18
CA ILE A 96 -6.54 -1.46 -6.23
C ILE A 96 -7.94 -1.45 -5.60
N HIS A 97 -8.15 -2.28 -4.57
CA HIS A 97 -9.40 -2.36 -3.83
C HIS A 97 -9.80 -1.01 -3.22
N HIS A 98 -8.90 -0.37 -2.47
CA HIS A 98 -9.20 0.90 -1.82
C HIS A 98 -9.26 2.08 -2.79
N ARG A 99 -8.54 2.04 -3.91
CA ARG A 99 -8.70 3.01 -5.01
C ARG A 99 -10.09 2.91 -5.62
N GLY A 100 -10.63 1.69 -5.76
CA GLY A 100 -12.03 1.46 -6.14
C GLY A 100 -13.01 2.11 -5.16
N GLN A 101 -12.84 1.89 -3.86
CA GLN A 101 -13.66 2.55 -2.83
C GLN A 101 -13.55 4.09 -2.90
N LEU A 102 -12.34 4.62 -3.11
CA LEU A 102 -12.13 6.07 -3.21
C LEU A 102 -12.85 6.65 -4.42
N SER A 103 -12.87 5.93 -5.55
CA SER A 103 -13.60 6.38 -6.74
C SER A 103 -15.10 6.50 -6.50
N VAL A 104 -15.69 5.58 -5.72
CA VAL A 104 -17.11 5.67 -5.32
C VAL A 104 -17.35 6.93 -4.48
N TYR A 105 -16.47 7.22 -3.52
CA TYR A 105 -16.61 8.44 -2.70
C TYR A 105 -16.47 9.72 -3.51
N LEU A 106 -15.50 9.79 -4.42
CA LEU A 106 -15.35 10.94 -5.31
C LEU A 106 -16.59 11.13 -6.18
N ARG A 107 -17.17 10.05 -6.71
CA ARG A 107 -18.41 10.12 -7.47
C ARG A 107 -19.59 10.62 -6.65
N LEU A 108 -19.75 10.15 -5.41
CA LEU A 108 -20.81 10.62 -4.51
C LEU A 108 -20.67 12.09 -4.11
N LEU A 109 -19.48 12.67 -4.30
CA LEU A 109 -19.17 14.08 -4.04
C LEU A 109 -19.13 14.91 -5.32
N ASP A 110 -19.65 14.39 -6.44
CA ASP A 110 -19.65 15.05 -7.76
C ASP A 110 -18.25 15.48 -8.23
N VAL A 111 -17.20 14.78 -7.79
CA VAL A 111 -15.84 14.97 -8.27
C VAL A 111 -15.62 14.12 -9.53
N PRO A 112 -15.15 14.71 -10.65
CA PRO A 112 -14.84 13.96 -11.86
C PRO A 112 -13.83 12.85 -11.60
N LEU A 113 -14.10 11.67 -12.17
CA LEU A 113 -13.24 10.50 -12.04
C LEU A 113 -12.31 10.38 -13.26
N PRO A 114 -11.05 9.96 -13.06
CA PRO A 114 -10.21 9.57 -14.18
C PRO A 114 -10.68 8.22 -14.76
N SER A 115 -10.41 8.01 -16.04
CA SER A 115 -10.55 6.69 -16.69
C SER A 115 -9.78 5.60 -15.92
N ILE A 116 -10.39 4.42 -15.77
CA ILE A 116 -9.79 3.25 -15.09
C ILE A 116 -9.66 2.06 -16.06
N TYR A 117 -10.78 1.59 -16.60
CA TYR A 117 -10.84 0.52 -17.63
C TYR A 117 -11.72 0.92 -18.81
N GLY A 118 -11.87 2.22 -19.05
CA GLY A 118 -12.81 2.78 -20.02
C GLY A 118 -13.31 4.15 -19.58
N PRO A 119 -14.14 4.81 -20.40
CA PRO A 119 -14.65 6.13 -20.08
C PRO A 119 -15.49 6.13 -18.82
N THR A 120 -15.44 7.23 -18.08
CA THR A 120 -16.32 7.47 -16.93
C THR A 120 -17.62 8.12 -17.40
N ALA A 121 -18.58 8.35 -16.50
CA ALA A 121 -19.76 9.14 -16.87
C ALA A 121 -19.44 10.64 -17.06
N ASP A 122 -18.21 11.06 -16.76
CA ASP A 122 -17.76 12.45 -16.87
C ASP A 122 -17.20 12.76 -18.28
N GLU A 123 -16.97 11.73 -19.09
CA GLU A 123 -16.43 11.83 -20.45
C GLU A 123 -17.57 11.70 -21.48
N ALA A 124 -17.52 12.53 -22.53
CA ALA A 124 -18.45 12.40 -23.66
C ALA A 124 -18.19 11.06 -24.39
N ARG A 125 -19.28 10.36 -24.74
CA ARG A 125 -19.22 9.10 -25.49
C ARG A 125 -18.90 9.29 -26.96
#